data_AF-A0AAV5T1C6-F1
#
_entry.id   AF-A0AAV5T1C6-F1
#
_cell.length_a   1.000
_cell.length_b   1.000
_cell.length_c   1.000
_cell.angle_alpha   90.00
_cell.angle_beta   90.00
_cell.angle_gamma   90.00
#
_symmetry.space_group_name_H-M   'P 1'
#
loop_
_entity.id
_entity.type
_entity.pdbx_description
1 polymer ?
#
loop_
_entity_poly.entity_id
_entity_poly.type
_entity_poly.pdbx_seq_one_letter_code
_entity_poly.pdbx_strand_id
1 'polypeptide(L)'
;QLWMKNEEVINLKMLLKENDELIENLTKEMDKLEAAHFHLKKKLMDAEHNRVDQLWIKNEEIFKIKMQLREMEERNEIISALKKEVMEVEHSREDQLWRKNEEVFDLKMLLEVNEGGNKNLQKELERLRAPIVKKAGSKAKKTFNEVMEKKKNAEAVDKNNGNVAGSANTESRIVYLSKKGGNDLGLVVNITEDSSVIVGQVIPGGTSDQLGGMEEGDEIVSVNGRRLKGDSIHSDYDFIKKLQGKIIFEVRKNHEQALLPKTQYAL
;
A
#
# COMPACT_ATOMS: atom_id res chain seq x y z
N GLN A 1 89.27 -67.39 46.26
CA GLN A 1 88.42 -67.67 45.09
C GLN A 1 86.95 -67.82 45.45
N LEU A 2 86.57 -68.71 46.39
CA LEU A 2 85.16 -68.86 46.81
C LEU A 2 84.55 -67.61 47.46
N TRP A 3 85.31 -66.88 48.29
CA TRP A 3 84.84 -65.67 48.95
C TRP A 3 84.48 -64.54 47.96
N MET A 4 85.34 -64.27 46.97
CA MET A 4 85.08 -63.31 45.89
C MET A 4 83.81 -63.65 45.09
N LYS A 5 83.62 -64.94 44.75
CA LYS A 5 82.40 -65.39 44.06
C LYS A 5 81.13 -65.17 44.90
N ASN A 6 81.23 -65.27 46.22
CA ASN A 6 80.10 -65.03 47.12
C ASN A 6 79.73 -63.54 47.19
N GLU A 7 80.72 -62.65 47.16
CA GLU A 7 80.53 -61.20 47.10
C GLU A 7 79.89 -60.74 45.77
N GLU A 8 80.36 -61.30 44.64
CA GLU A 8 79.74 -61.08 43.32
C GLU A 8 78.26 -61.51 43.30
N VAL A 9 77.93 -62.65 43.89
CA VAL A 9 76.54 -63.13 43.97
C VAL A 9 75.67 -62.22 44.85
N ILE A 10 76.21 -61.67 45.94
CA ILE A 10 75.50 -60.71 46.79
C ILE A 10 75.22 -59.40 46.02
N ASN A 11 76.21 -58.89 45.30
CA ASN A 11 76.07 -57.68 44.48
C ASN A 11 75.04 -57.87 43.35
N LEU A 12 75.08 -59.02 42.66
CA LEU A 12 74.10 -59.35 41.63
C LEU A 12 72.67 -59.47 42.17
N LYS A 13 72.49 -59.98 43.39
CA LYS A 13 71.18 -60.03 44.05
C LYS A 13 70.65 -58.66 44.43
N MET A 14 71.52 -57.75 44.89
CA MET A 14 71.12 -56.36 45.16
C MET A 14 70.69 -55.65 43.88
N LEU A 15 71.48 -55.77 42.81
CA LEU A 15 71.15 -55.25 41.48
C LEU A 15 69.83 -55.81 40.93
N LEU A 16 69.58 -57.12 41.11
CA LEU A 16 68.32 -57.73 40.68
C LEU A 16 67.13 -57.13 41.43
N LYS A 17 67.25 -56.93 42.74
CA LYS A 17 66.21 -56.30 43.56
C LYS A 17 65.95 -54.85 43.13
N GLU A 18 67.00 -54.07 42.87
CA GLU A 18 66.87 -52.70 42.36
C GLU A 18 66.18 -52.67 40.99
N ASN A 19 66.50 -53.62 40.11
CA ASN A 19 65.82 -53.77 38.82
C ASN A 19 64.35 -54.15 38.97
N ASP A 20 64.00 -55.05 39.90
CA ASP A 20 62.61 -55.41 40.18
C ASP A 20 61.81 -54.20 40.68
N GLU A 21 62.39 -53.40 41.58
CA GLU A 21 61.80 -52.14 42.06
C GLU A 21 61.62 -51.11 40.93
N LEU A 22 62.61 -50.99 40.02
CA LEU A 22 62.50 -50.14 38.83
C LEU A 22 61.40 -50.60 37.88
N ILE A 23 61.28 -51.91 37.64
CA ILE A 23 60.24 -52.49 36.79
C ILE A 23 58.86 -52.19 37.39
N GLU A 24 58.68 -52.40 38.70
CA GLU A 24 57.41 -52.12 39.37
C GLU A 24 57.01 -50.63 39.26
N ASN A 25 57.98 -49.72 39.43
CA ASN A 25 57.76 -48.29 39.26
C ASN A 25 57.40 -47.92 37.81
N LEU A 26 58.08 -48.50 36.83
CA LEU A 26 57.78 -48.30 35.41
C LEU A 26 56.39 -48.83 35.05
N THR A 27 55.98 -49.98 35.57
CA THR A 27 54.63 -50.51 35.38
C THR A 27 53.58 -49.57 35.95
N LYS A 28 53.76 -49.06 37.18
CA LYS A 28 52.84 -48.08 37.78
C LYS A 28 52.73 -46.79 36.97
N GLU A 29 53.85 -46.29 36.44
CA GLU A 29 53.84 -45.10 35.58
C GLU A 29 53.16 -45.39 34.22
N MET A 30 53.36 -46.58 33.66
CA MET A 30 52.68 -47.02 32.43
C MET A 30 51.17 -47.08 32.64
N ASP A 31 50.68 -47.66 33.74
CA ASP A 31 49.26 -47.72 34.08
C ASP A 31 48.64 -46.31 34.22
N LYS A 32 49.37 -45.38 34.87
CA LYS A 32 48.94 -43.97 34.98
C LYS A 32 48.86 -43.30 33.60
N LEU A 33 49.84 -43.53 32.74
CA LEU A 33 49.87 -42.98 31.38
C LEU A 33 48.72 -43.54 30.53
N GLU A 34 48.44 -44.84 30.64
CA GLU A 34 47.32 -45.47 29.94
C GLU A 34 45.96 -44.89 30.40
N ALA A 35 45.77 -44.71 31.71
CA ALA A 35 44.58 -44.07 32.24
C ALA A 35 44.42 -42.61 31.76
N ALA A 36 45.52 -41.85 31.75
CA ALA A 36 45.52 -40.48 31.25
C ALA A 36 45.21 -40.42 29.75
N HIS A 37 45.82 -41.30 28.96
CA HIS A 37 45.57 -41.41 27.52
C HIS A 37 44.10 -41.76 27.24
N PHE A 38 43.52 -42.71 27.96
CA PHE A 38 42.10 -43.05 27.85
C PHE A 38 41.20 -41.85 28.17
N HIS A 39 41.50 -41.12 29.24
CA HIS A 39 40.72 -39.95 29.64
C HIS A 39 40.80 -38.81 28.61
N LEU A 40 41.99 -38.54 28.07
CA LEU A 40 42.19 -37.55 27.01
C LEU A 40 41.45 -37.96 25.74
N LYS A 41 41.50 -39.24 25.35
CA LYS A 41 40.78 -39.76 24.19
C LYS A 41 39.26 -39.59 24.35
N LYS A 42 38.72 -39.85 25.54
CA LYS A 42 37.29 -39.61 25.83
C LYS A 42 36.94 -38.13 25.70
N LYS A 43 37.73 -37.24 26.33
CA LYS A 43 37.53 -35.79 26.22
C LYS A 43 37.56 -35.28 24.79
N LEU A 44 38.48 -35.82 23.98
CA LEU A 44 38.57 -35.48 22.56
C LEU A 44 37.30 -35.90 21.81
N MET A 45 36.83 -37.13 22.03
CA MET A 45 35.62 -37.65 21.39
C MET A 45 34.38 -36.84 21.78
N ASP A 46 34.23 -36.49 23.07
CA ASP A 46 33.13 -35.65 23.55
C ASP A 46 33.18 -34.24 22.92
N ALA A 47 34.38 -33.66 22.77
CA ALA A 47 34.58 -32.37 22.13
C ALA A 47 34.28 -32.41 20.63
N GLU A 48 34.66 -33.49 19.93
CA GLU A 48 34.33 -33.70 18.52
C GLU A 48 32.82 -33.86 18.31
N HIS A 49 32.14 -34.64 19.15
CA HIS A 49 30.69 -34.80 19.07
C HIS A 49 29.97 -33.46 19.27
N ASN A 50 30.35 -32.71 20.31
CA ASN A 50 29.79 -31.36 20.56
C ASN A 50 30.03 -30.42 19.37
N ARG A 51 31.22 -30.45 18.76
CA ARG A 51 31.51 -29.64 17.58
C ARG A 51 30.62 -30.01 16.39
N VAL A 52 30.37 -31.29 16.16
CA VAL A 52 29.48 -31.76 15.09
C VAL A 52 28.05 -31.26 15.33
N ASP A 53 27.54 -31.38 16.56
CA ASP A 53 26.21 -30.89 16.92
C ASP A 53 26.07 -29.38 16.69
N GLN A 54 27.08 -28.60 17.12
CA GLN A 54 27.11 -27.16 16.88
C GLN A 54 27.13 -26.81 15.39
N LEU A 55 27.92 -27.55 14.58
CA LEU A 55 27.96 -27.34 13.14
C LEU A 55 26.63 -27.67 12.48
N TRP A 56 25.93 -28.70 12.95
CA TRP A 56 24.62 -29.06 12.45
C TRP A 56 23.61 -27.93 12.67
N ILE A 57 23.53 -27.40 13.90
CA ILE A 57 22.65 -26.26 14.24
C ILE A 57 22.97 -25.04 13.36
N LYS A 58 24.25 -24.67 13.26
CA LYS A 58 24.68 -23.52 12.44
C LYS A 58 24.37 -23.71 10.96
N ASN A 59 24.52 -24.92 10.43
CA ASN A 59 24.17 -25.22 9.04
C ASN A 59 22.67 -25.08 8.79
N GLU A 60 21.84 -25.47 9.75
CA GLU A 60 20.39 -25.28 9.66
C GLU A 60 20.01 -23.79 9.70
N GLU A 61 20.65 -22.99 10.56
CA GLU A 61 20.47 -21.53 10.58
C GLU A 61 20.88 -20.89 9.24
N ILE A 62 22.05 -21.27 8.69
CA ILE A 62 22.52 -20.82 7.38
C ILE A 62 21.50 -21.17 6.29
N PHE A 63 20.92 -22.38 6.34
CA PHE A 63 19.91 -22.80 5.38
C PHE A 63 18.66 -21.92 5.45
N LYS A 64 18.16 -21.63 6.66
CA LYS A 64 17.01 -20.74 6.87
C LYS A 64 17.29 -19.33 6.34
N ILE A 65 18.47 -18.78 6.62
CA ILE A 65 18.90 -17.47 6.11
C ILE A 65 18.95 -17.46 4.58
N LYS A 66 19.50 -18.51 3.96
CA LYS A 66 19.57 -18.63 2.49
C LYS A 66 18.17 -18.67 1.84
N MET A 67 17.21 -19.35 2.47
CA MET A 67 15.83 -19.34 1.99
C MET A 67 15.21 -17.94 2.06
N GLN A 68 15.36 -17.26 3.18
CA GLN A 68 14.85 -15.89 3.34
C GLN A 68 15.50 -14.91 2.35
N LEU A 69 16.79 -15.06 2.07
CA LEU A 69 17.49 -14.23 1.09
C LEU A 69 16.88 -14.41 -0.31
N ARG A 70 16.61 -15.65 -0.72
CA ARG A 70 15.97 -15.93 -2.02
C ARG A 70 14.59 -15.30 -2.12
N GLU A 71 13.77 -15.43 -1.08
CA GLU A 71 12.45 -14.78 -1.05
C GLU A 71 12.56 -13.25 -1.14
N MET A 72 13.60 -12.67 -0.54
CA MET A 72 13.87 -11.24 -0.62
C MET A 72 14.31 -10.83 -2.03
N GLU A 73 15.13 -11.63 -2.70
CA GLU A 73 15.56 -11.40 -4.09
C GLU A 73 14.36 -11.41 -5.05
N GLU A 74 13.47 -12.39 -4.93
CA GLU A 74 12.22 -12.46 -5.70
C GLU A 74 11.33 -11.23 -5.47
N ARG A 75 11.19 -10.79 -4.21
CA ARG A 75 10.45 -9.55 -3.89
C ARG A 75 11.10 -8.32 -4.49
N ASN A 76 12.43 -8.24 -4.50
CA ASN A 76 13.16 -7.12 -5.07
C ASN A 76 13.00 -7.04 -6.60
N GLU A 77 12.96 -8.18 -7.29
CA GLU A 77 12.65 -8.24 -8.72
C GLU A 77 11.23 -7.73 -9.01
N ILE A 78 10.24 -8.18 -8.24
CA ILE A 78 8.85 -7.70 -8.37
C ILE A 78 8.77 -6.19 -8.12
N ILE A 79 9.44 -5.69 -7.07
CA ILE A 79 9.48 -4.25 -6.78
C ILE A 79 10.12 -3.47 -7.93
N SER A 80 11.18 -4.00 -8.54
CA SER A 80 11.84 -3.38 -9.70
C SER A 80 10.89 -3.30 -10.91
N ALA A 81 10.18 -4.39 -11.21
CA ALA A 81 9.20 -4.43 -12.29
C ALA A 81 8.05 -3.44 -12.05
N LEU A 82 7.47 -3.43 -10.84
CA LEU A 82 6.40 -2.50 -10.48
C LEU A 82 6.85 -1.03 -10.56
N LYS A 83 8.08 -0.72 -10.14
CA LYS A 83 8.63 0.64 -10.29
C LYS A 83 8.71 1.07 -11.75
N LYS A 84 9.07 0.15 -12.65
CA LYS A 84 9.10 0.44 -14.08
C LYS A 84 7.70 0.70 -14.64
N GLU A 85 6.72 -0.13 -14.29
CA GLU A 85 5.33 0.07 -14.73
C GLU A 85 4.74 1.39 -14.22
N VAL A 86 4.97 1.74 -12.96
CA VAL A 86 4.53 3.03 -12.40
C VAL A 86 5.15 4.19 -13.17
N MET A 87 6.45 4.11 -13.47
CA MET A 87 7.15 5.14 -14.24
C MET A 87 6.56 5.29 -15.65
N GLU A 88 6.23 4.19 -16.33
CA GLU A 88 5.61 4.23 -17.66
C GLU A 88 4.20 4.85 -17.63
N VAL A 89 3.40 4.53 -16.61
CA VAL A 89 2.06 5.12 -16.42
C VAL A 89 2.15 6.62 -16.13
N GLU A 90 3.11 7.05 -15.30
CA GLU A 90 3.34 8.45 -14.99
C GLU A 90 3.76 9.24 -16.24
N HIS A 91 4.73 8.75 -17.01
CA HIS A 91 5.12 9.38 -18.27
C HIS A 91 3.94 9.46 -19.24
N SER A 92 3.15 8.38 -19.38
CA SER A 92 1.97 8.39 -20.25
C SER A 92 0.92 9.41 -19.80
N ARG A 93 0.71 9.56 -18.49
CA ARG A 93 -0.21 10.54 -17.92
C ARG A 93 0.26 11.97 -18.16
N GLU A 94 1.56 12.24 -18.03
CA GLU A 94 2.16 13.55 -18.32
C GLU A 94 2.02 13.90 -19.80
N ASP A 95 2.28 12.96 -20.71
CA ASP A 95 2.09 13.14 -22.14
C ASP A 95 0.63 13.46 -22.50
N GLN A 96 -0.33 12.76 -21.87
CA GLN A 96 -1.76 13.02 -22.06
C GLN A 96 -2.17 14.41 -21.55
N LEU A 97 -1.66 14.81 -20.38
CA LEU A 97 -1.90 16.14 -19.81
C LEU A 97 -1.33 17.24 -20.72
N TRP A 98 -0.14 17.03 -21.27
CA TRP A 98 0.47 17.97 -22.20
C TRP A 98 -0.40 18.19 -23.43
N ARG A 99 -0.85 17.11 -24.08
CA ARG A 99 -1.76 17.19 -25.24
C ARG A 99 -3.08 17.89 -24.90
N LYS A 100 -3.67 17.58 -23.74
CA LYS A 100 -4.91 18.23 -23.30
C LYS A 100 -4.73 19.71 -23.02
N ASN A 101 -3.59 20.11 -22.46
CA ASN A 101 -3.27 21.52 -22.26
C ASN A 101 -3.06 22.27 -23.58
N GLU A 102 -2.47 21.62 -24.59
CA GLU A 102 -2.33 22.16 -25.94
C GLU A 102 -3.71 22.36 -26.61
N GLU A 103 -4.59 21.36 -26.55
CA GLU A 103 -5.98 21.47 -27.03
C GLU A 103 -6.74 22.62 -26.34
N VAL A 104 -6.60 22.75 -25.01
CA VAL A 104 -7.23 23.83 -24.24
C VAL A 104 -6.67 25.19 -24.65
N PHE A 105 -5.37 25.29 -24.92
CA PHE A 105 -4.74 26.51 -25.40
C PHE A 105 -5.30 26.92 -26.76
N ASP A 106 -5.37 26.00 -27.72
CA ASP A 106 -5.92 26.24 -29.06
C ASP A 106 -7.38 26.68 -29.00
N LEU A 107 -8.20 25.99 -28.21
CA LEU A 107 -9.61 26.35 -28.00
C LEU A 107 -9.77 27.73 -27.37
N LYS A 108 -8.92 28.07 -26.39
CA LYS A 108 -8.91 29.39 -25.76
C LYS A 108 -8.59 30.48 -26.78
N MET A 109 -7.61 30.24 -27.65
CA MET A 109 -7.20 31.17 -28.70
C MET A 109 -8.34 31.42 -29.70
N LEU A 110 -9.04 30.35 -30.12
CA LEU A 110 -10.22 30.45 -30.99
C LEU A 110 -11.39 31.20 -30.35
N LEU A 111 -11.65 30.95 -29.06
CA LEU A 111 -12.68 31.68 -28.31
C LEU A 111 -12.36 33.18 -28.24
N GLU A 112 -11.10 33.55 -28.02
CA GLU A 112 -10.67 34.96 -27.94
C GLU A 112 -10.90 35.70 -29.26
N VAL A 113 -10.61 35.03 -30.40
CA VAL A 113 -10.92 35.54 -31.75
C VAL A 113 -12.43 35.71 -31.94
N ASN A 114 -13.22 34.71 -31.56
CA ASN A 114 -14.68 34.75 -31.68
C ASN A 114 -15.31 35.82 -30.77
N GLU A 115 -14.80 36.02 -29.56
CA GLU A 115 -15.23 37.11 -28.68
C GLU A 115 -14.91 38.48 -29.27
N GLY A 116 -13.74 38.64 -29.91
CA GLY A 116 -13.40 39.84 -30.66
C GLY A 116 -14.37 40.11 -31.81
N GLY A 117 -14.68 39.08 -32.60
CA GLY A 117 -15.69 39.12 -33.66
C GLY A 117 -17.07 39.51 -33.15
N ASN A 118 -17.54 38.89 -32.06
CA ASN A 118 -18.82 39.20 -31.43
C ASN A 118 -18.88 40.62 -30.87
N LYS A 119 -17.78 41.14 -30.28
CA LYS A 119 -17.72 42.54 -29.83
C LYS A 119 -17.82 43.52 -31.01
N ASN A 120 -17.20 43.22 -32.14
CA ASN A 120 -17.30 44.04 -33.34
C ASN A 120 -18.72 43.99 -33.93
N LEU A 121 -19.31 42.80 -34.03
CA LEU A 121 -20.69 42.63 -34.46
C LEU A 121 -21.67 43.36 -33.52
N GLN A 122 -21.49 43.29 -32.20
CA GLN A 122 -22.29 44.07 -31.24
C GLN A 122 -22.18 45.58 -31.48
N LYS A 123 -20.96 46.12 -31.68
CA LYS A 123 -20.77 47.55 -31.97
C LYS A 123 -21.45 47.97 -33.28
N GLU A 124 -21.40 47.12 -34.30
CA GLU A 124 -22.03 47.37 -35.59
C GLU A 124 -23.56 47.30 -35.49
N LEU A 125 -24.07 46.33 -34.73
CA LEU A 125 -25.50 46.20 -34.42
C LEU A 125 -26.00 47.42 -33.65
N GLU A 126 -25.25 47.92 -32.66
CA GLU A 126 -25.57 49.15 -31.90
C GLU A 126 -25.60 50.40 -32.80
N ARG A 127 -24.63 50.52 -33.73
CA ARG A 127 -24.57 51.61 -34.73
C ARG A 127 -25.79 51.59 -35.65
N LEU A 128 -26.20 50.41 -36.13
CA LEU A 128 -27.38 50.27 -36.99
C LEU A 128 -28.69 50.49 -36.22
N ARG A 129 -28.72 50.18 -34.91
CA ARG A 129 -29.89 50.38 -34.04
C ARG A 129 -30.11 51.86 -33.68
N ALA A 130 -29.05 52.64 -33.51
CA ALA A 130 -29.11 54.05 -33.10
C ALA A 130 -30.05 54.95 -33.95
N PRO A 131 -30.07 54.90 -35.29
CA PRO A 131 -31.01 55.68 -36.10
C PRO A 131 -32.46 55.16 -36.04
N ILE A 132 -32.67 53.84 -35.91
CA ILE A 132 -34.00 53.23 -35.81
C ILE A 132 -34.67 53.64 -34.48
N VAL A 133 -33.92 53.64 -33.38
CA VAL A 133 -34.40 54.04 -32.04
C VAL A 133 -34.70 55.55 -31.94
N LYS A 134 -34.06 56.38 -32.78
CA LYS A 134 -34.37 57.83 -32.89
C LYS A 134 -35.65 58.09 -33.72
N LYS A 135 -35.98 57.26 -34.70
CA LYS A 135 -37.20 57.37 -35.54
C LYS A 135 -38.44 56.68 -34.96
N ALA A 136 -38.27 55.70 -34.07
CA ALA A 136 -39.38 54.99 -33.45
C ALA A 136 -40.02 55.81 -32.31
N GLY A 137 -41.28 56.23 -32.49
CA GLY A 137 -42.06 56.98 -31.50
C GLY A 137 -42.22 56.26 -30.15
N SER A 138 -42.52 57.02 -29.10
CA SER A 138 -42.54 56.63 -27.68
C SER A 138 -43.30 55.33 -27.35
N LYS A 139 -44.31 54.93 -28.13
CA LYS A 139 -45.04 53.66 -27.97
C LYS A 139 -44.22 52.41 -28.32
N ALA A 140 -43.37 52.48 -29.35
CA ALA A 140 -42.54 51.34 -29.78
C ALA A 140 -41.34 51.10 -28.86
N LYS A 141 -40.81 52.16 -28.23
CA LYS A 141 -39.73 52.05 -27.22
C LYS A 141 -40.16 51.26 -25.99
N LYS A 142 -41.43 51.37 -25.58
CA LYS A 142 -41.96 50.72 -24.36
C LYS A 142 -42.14 49.22 -24.56
N THR A 143 -42.80 48.81 -25.63
CA THR A 143 -42.97 47.39 -26.01
C THR A 143 -41.66 46.72 -26.36
N PHE A 144 -40.73 47.43 -27.00
CA PHE A 144 -39.42 46.86 -27.34
C PHE A 144 -38.53 46.64 -26.12
N ASN A 145 -38.51 47.57 -25.16
CA ASN A 145 -37.75 47.38 -23.91
C ASN A 145 -38.32 46.22 -23.07
N GLU A 146 -39.64 46.04 -23.02
CA GLU A 146 -40.27 44.88 -22.37
C GLU A 146 -39.88 43.53 -23.00
N VAL A 147 -39.70 43.49 -24.32
CA VAL A 147 -39.26 42.26 -25.04
C VAL A 147 -37.77 41.98 -24.82
N MET A 148 -36.92 43.01 -24.75
CA MET A 148 -35.48 42.83 -24.53
C MET A 148 -35.16 42.41 -23.07
N GLU A 149 -35.90 42.91 -22.07
CA GLU A 149 -35.77 42.47 -20.68
C GLU A 149 -36.18 41.00 -20.50
N LYS A 150 -37.21 40.54 -21.22
CA LYS A 150 -37.59 39.11 -21.26
C LYS A 150 -36.49 38.23 -21.89
N LYS A 151 -35.73 38.75 -22.85
CA LYS A 151 -34.64 38.01 -23.51
C LYS A 151 -33.37 37.95 -22.65
N LYS A 152 -33.04 39.03 -21.93
CA LYS A 152 -31.92 39.07 -20.97
C LYS A 152 -32.09 38.07 -19.83
N ASN A 153 -33.32 37.88 -19.36
CA ASN A 153 -33.65 36.88 -18.33
C ASN A 153 -33.65 35.44 -18.87
N ALA A 154 -33.76 35.23 -20.19
CA ALA A 154 -33.68 33.91 -20.82
C ALA A 154 -32.22 33.47 -21.09
N GLU A 155 -31.31 34.41 -21.36
CA GLU A 155 -29.89 34.12 -21.64
C GLU A 155 -29.05 33.84 -20.37
N ALA A 156 -29.57 34.11 -19.17
CA ALA A 156 -28.92 33.75 -17.90
C ALA A 156 -29.08 32.26 -17.51
N VAL A 157 -29.88 31.49 -18.27
CA VAL A 157 -30.23 30.10 -17.94
C VAL A 157 -29.31 29.06 -18.62
N ASP A 158 -28.46 29.45 -19.57
CA ASP A 158 -27.77 28.50 -20.47
C ASP A 158 -26.25 28.29 -20.21
N LYS A 159 -25.71 28.73 -19.05
CA LYS A 159 -24.30 28.47 -18.69
C LYS A 159 -24.07 27.26 -17.77
N ASN A 160 -25.14 26.55 -17.37
CA ASN A 160 -25.06 25.42 -16.43
C ASN A 160 -25.70 24.13 -16.99
N ASN A 161 -25.53 23.82 -18.28
CA ASN A 161 -25.98 22.54 -18.84
C ASN A 161 -24.81 21.70 -19.36
N GLY A 162 -24.04 21.15 -18.40
CA GLY A 162 -23.29 19.91 -18.56
C GLY A 162 -24.04 18.79 -17.84
N ASN A 163 -24.96 18.14 -18.57
CA ASN A 163 -25.70 16.91 -18.28
C ASN A 163 -25.97 16.49 -16.82
N VAL A 164 -27.26 16.61 -16.52
CA VAL A 164 -28.02 16.11 -15.36
C VAL A 164 -28.18 14.60 -15.41
N ALA A 165 -27.84 13.94 -14.30
CA ALA A 165 -28.57 12.77 -13.82
C ALA A 165 -28.63 12.83 -12.28
N GLY A 166 -29.82 13.19 -11.77
CA GLY A 166 -30.37 12.66 -10.53
C GLY A 166 -29.84 13.16 -9.18
N SER A 167 -30.63 14.04 -8.58
CA SER A 167 -30.96 14.09 -7.14
C SER A 167 -30.01 14.75 -6.13
N ALA A 168 -30.64 15.66 -5.36
CA ALA A 168 -30.27 16.27 -4.10
C ALA A 168 -28.87 16.92 -3.98
N ASN A 169 -28.88 18.22 -3.68
CA ASN A 169 -27.72 18.95 -3.17
C ASN A 169 -27.36 18.43 -1.78
N THR A 170 -26.70 17.28 -1.70
CA THR A 170 -26.10 16.75 -0.48
C THR A 170 -24.62 17.07 -0.50
N GLU A 171 -24.20 17.87 0.49
CA GLU A 171 -22.82 18.26 0.68
C GLU A 171 -21.93 17.00 0.80
N SER A 172 -21.06 16.79 -0.19
CA SER A 172 -20.03 15.75 -0.11
C SER A 172 -19.01 16.15 0.97
N ARG A 173 -18.68 15.22 1.87
CA ARG A 173 -17.65 15.37 2.90
C ARG A 173 -16.48 14.42 2.65
N ILE A 174 -15.27 14.86 2.98
CA ILE A 174 -14.05 14.07 2.85
C ILE A 174 -13.68 13.47 4.21
N VAL A 175 -13.44 12.17 4.24
CA VAL A 175 -13.10 11.40 5.44
C VAL A 175 -11.76 10.71 5.25
N TYR A 176 -10.87 10.79 6.24
CA TYR A 176 -9.53 10.22 6.19
C TYR A 176 -9.41 9.03 7.13
N LEU A 177 -9.32 7.81 6.59
CA LEU A 177 -9.11 6.59 7.37
C LEU A 177 -7.69 6.06 7.19
N SER A 178 -7.21 5.25 8.14
CA SER A 178 -5.91 4.59 8.03
C SER A 178 -6.04 3.11 8.31
N LYS A 179 -5.85 2.29 7.26
CA LYS A 179 -5.82 0.83 7.39
C LYS A 179 -4.39 0.38 7.71
N LYS A 180 -4.14 0.03 8.98
CA LYS A 180 -2.89 -0.58 9.43
C LYS A 180 -2.95 -2.09 9.17
N GLY A 181 -1.83 -2.69 8.78
CA GLY A 181 -1.77 -4.13 8.44
C GLY A 181 -2.34 -5.00 9.56
N GLY A 182 -3.39 -5.77 9.24
CA GLY A 182 -4.11 -6.64 10.18
C GLY A 182 -5.43 -6.10 10.71
N ASN A 183 -5.75 -4.81 10.51
CA ASN A 183 -7.01 -4.22 10.95
C ASN A 183 -7.94 -3.93 9.76
N ASP A 184 -9.22 -4.24 9.93
CA ASP A 184 -10.29 -3.88 8.99
C ASP A 184 -10.70 -2.40 9.17
N LEU A 185 -11.41 -1.86 8.17
CA LEU A 185 -11.92 -0.49 8.26
C LEU A 185 -13.01 -0.37 9.32
N GLY A 186 -13.63 -1.49 9.69
CA GLY A 186 -14.70 -1.51 10.67
C GLY A 186 -16.00 -0.98 10.07
N LEU A 187 -16.22 -1.23 8.77
CA LEU A 187 -17.41 -0.81 8.05
C LEU A 187 -18.08 -2.02 7.43
N VAL A 188 -19.40 -2.05 7.49
CA VAL A 188 -20.21 -2.91 6.63
C VAL A 188 -20.79 -2.00 5.57
N VAL A 189 -20.57 -2.33 4.30
CA VAL A 189 -21.16 -1.62 3.17
C VAL A 189 -22.23 -2.46 2.51
N ASN A 190 -23.23 -1.77 2.01
CA ASN A 190 -24.32 -2.27 1.21
C ASN A 190 -24.09 -1.80 -0.22
N ILE A 191 -24.17 -2.72 -1.17
CA ILE A 191 -24.17 -2.35 -2.59
C ILE A 191 -25.60 -2.49 -3.11
N THR A 192 -26.09 -1.41 -3.72
CA THR A 192 -27.42 -1.33 -4.33
C THR A 192 -27.37 -1.73 -5.81
N GLU A 193 -28.54 -1.98 -6.41
CA GLU A 193 -28.64 -2.41 -7.82
C GLU A 193 -28.09 -1.38 -8.83
N ASP A 194 -28.12 -0.10 -8.49
CA ASP A 194 -27.49 1.00 -9.23
C ASP A 194 -25.97 1.10 -9.01
N SER A 195 -25.37 0.09 -8.36
CA SER A 195 -23.94 0.02 -8.02
C SER A 195 -23.44 1.15 -7.11
N SER A 196 -24.33 1.75 -6.33
CA SER A 196 -23.97 2.70 -5.28
C SER A 196 -23.48 1.95 -4.04
N VAL A 197 -22.42 2.44 -3.41
CA VAL A 197 -21.85 1.84 -2.19
C VAL A 197 -22.29 2.66 -0.99
N ILE A 198 -23.10 2.07 -0.12
CA ILE A 198 -23.70 2.73 1.04
C ILE A 198 -23.15 2.13 2.32
N VAL A 199 -22.80 2.95 3.30
CA VAL A 199 -22.44 2.49 4.64
C VAL A 199 -23.68 1.87 5.28
N GLY A 200 -23.65 0.56 5.49
CA GLY A 200 -24.70 -0.20 6.14
C GLY A 200 -24.61 -0.17 7.65
N GLN A 201 -23.40 -0.36 8.18
CA GLN A 201 -23.13 -0.36 9.61
C GLN A 201 -21.71 0.14 9.88
N VAL A 202 -21.54 0.92 10.94
CA VAL A 202 -20.22 1.24 11.48
C VAL A 202 -19.97 0.32 12.69
N ILE A 203 -18.86 -0.43 12.66
CA ILE A 203 -18.54 -1.40 13.71
C ILE A 203 -18.03 -0.65 14.95
N PRO A 204 -18.69 -0.76 16.12
CA PRO A 204 -18.28 -0.08 17.33
C PRO A 204 -16.86 -0.46 17.75
N GLY A 205 -16.04 0.54 18.08
CA GLY A 205 -14.62 0.36 18.41
C GLY A 205 -13.70 0.10 17.23
N GLY A 206 -14.23 0.00 16.00
CA GLY A 206 -13.47 -0.12 14.75
C GLY A 206 -12.82 1.19 14.31
N THR A 207 -11.97 1.12 13.28
CA THR A 207 -11.21 2.28 12.76
C THR A 207 -12.13 3.43 12.34
N SER A 208 -13.28 3.11 11.74
CA SER A 208 -14.23 4.11 11.27
C SER A 208 -15.06 4.75 12.39
N ASP A 209 -15.40 3.99 13.43
CA ASP A 209 -16.11 4.47 14.61
C ASP A 209 -15.25 5.46 15.42
N GLN A 210 -13.97 5.11 15.64
CA GLN A 210 -13.02 5.96 16.37
C GLN A 210 -12.79 7.33 15.73
N LEU A 211 -12.90 7.42 14.40
CA LEU A 211 -12.77 8.68 13.68
C LEU A 211 -14.06 9.51 13.69
N GLY A 212 -15.23 8.86 13.78
CA GLY A 212 -16.54 9.51 13.80
C GLY A 212 -16.91 10.26 12.50
N GLY A 213 -16.26 9.90 11.38
CA GLY A 213 -16.43 10.60 10.10
C GLY A 213 -17.41 9.97 9.12
N MET A 214 -17.88 8.75 9.39
CA MET A 214 -18.84 8.01 8.56
C MET A 214 -20.02 7.58 9.42
N GLU A 215 -21.22 7.65 8.86
CA GLU A 215 -22.48 7.28 9.51
C GLU A 215 -23.22 6.25 8.66
N GLU A 216 -24.09 5.46 9.30
CA GLU A 216 -24.99 4.56 8.59
C GLU A 216 -25.89 5.35 7.64
N GLY A 217 -25.98 4.89 6.38
CA GLY A 217 -26.70 5.57 5.31
C GLY A 217 -25.86 6.55 4.48
N ASP A 218 -24.60 6.78 4.82
CA ASP A 218 -23.69 7.55 3.96
C ASP A 218 -23.39 6.78 2.67
N GLU A 219 -23.41 7.46 1.53
CA GLU A 219 -22.97 6.89 0.26
C GLU A 219 -21.52 7.26 -0.01
N ILE A 220 -20.70 6.26 -0.34
CA ILE A 220 -19.31 6.42 -0.74
C ILE A 220 -19.26 6.71 -2.25
N VAL A 221 -18.90 7.94 -2.60
CA VAL A 221 -18.83 8.43 -3.98
C VAL A 221 -17.47 8.11 -4.60
N SER A 222 -16.39 8.28 -3.84
CA SER A 222 -15.03 8.02 -4.33
C SER A 222 -14.08 7.59 -3.21
N VAL A 223 -13.03 6.85 -3.59
CA VAL A 223 -11.97 6.39 -2.68
C VAL A 223 -10.62 6.67 -3.32
N ASN A 224 -9.75 7.40 -2.61
CA ASN A 224 -8.46 7.88 -3.11
C ASN A 224 -8.56 8.60 -4.47
N GLY A 225 -9.67 9.31 -4.72
CA GLY A 225 -9.94 10.01 -5.98
C GLY A 225 -10.48 9.11 -7.11
N ARG A 226 -10.59 7.79 -6.90
CA ARG A 226 -11.27 6.88 -7.84
C ARG A 226 -12.76 6.88 -7.52
N ARG A 227 -13.59 7.33 -8.47
CA ARG A 227 -15.04 7.31 -8.34
C ARG A 227 -15.55 5.87 -8.39
N LEU A 228 -16.39 5.49 -7.43
CA LEU A 228 -17.06 4.20 -7.42
C LEU A 228 -18.30 4.37 -8.30
N LYS A 229 -18.24 3.84 -9.53
CA LYS A 229 -19.25 4.08 -10.56
C LYS A 229 -19.68 2.81 -11.30
N GLY A 230 -19.60 1.66 -10.62
CA GLY A 230 -20.34 0.47 -11.03
C GLY A 230 -19.78 -0.28 -12.24
N ASP A 231 -18.46 -0.28 -12.43
CA ASP A 231 -17.86 -1.14 -13.47
C ASP A 231 -18.11 -2.64 -13.18
N SER A 232 -18.20 -3.02 -11.90
CA SER A 232 -18.71 -4.32 -11.40
C SER A 232 -18.81 -4.31 -9.87
N ILE A 233 -19.91 -4.84 -9.31
CA ILE A 233 -20.20 -4.94 -7.85
C ILE A 233 -19.00 -5.53 -7.08
N HIS A 234 -18.37 -6.57 -7.62
CA HIS A 234 -17.24 -7.23 -6.97
C HIS A 234 -15.93 -6.42 -7.06
N SER A 235 -15.77 -5.65 -8.15
CA SER A 235 -14.54 -4.91 -8.42
C SER A 235 -14.31 -3.77 -7.43
N ASP A 236 -15.37 -3.01 -7.11
CA ASP A 236 -15.26 -1.86 -6.21
C ASP A 236 -15.10 -2.30 -4.75
N TYR A 237 -15.78 -3.37 -4.33
CA TYR A 237 -15.56 -3.97 -3.01
C TYR A 237 -14.14 -4.53 -2.85
N ASP A 238 -13.68 -5.35 -3.80
CA ASP A 238 -12.33 -5.95 -3.75
C ASP A 238 -11.24 -4.88 -3.78
N PHE A 239 -11.47 -3.80 -4.54
CA PHE A 239 -10.59 -2.64 -4.56
C PHE A 239 -10.48 -2.01 -3.17
N ILE A 240 -11.60 -1.64 -2.54
CA ILE A 240 -11.60 -1.00 -1.22
C ILE A 240 -10.97 -1.91 -0.16
N LYS A 241 -11.25 -3.22 -0.22
CA LYS A 241 -10.71 -4.20 0.73
C LYS A 241 -9.18 -4.30 0.67
N LYS A 242 -8.60 -4.22 -0.53
CA LYS A 242 -7.14 -4.31 -0.77
C LYS A 242 -6.37 -3.04 -0.41
N LEU A 243 -7.04 -1.90 -0.24
CA LEU A 243 -6.36 -0.65 0.12
C LEU A 243 -5.67 -0.78 1.47
N GLN A 244 -4.48 -0.20 1.59
CA GLN A 244 -3.69 -0.14 2.82
C GLN A 244 -3.16 1.26 3.05
N GLY A 245 -2.82 1.61 4.29
CA GLY A 245 -2.29 2.92 4.64
C GLY A 245 -3.38 3.98 4.73
N LYS A 246 -3.07 5.23 4.34
CA LYS A 246 -4.01 6.35 4.41
C LYS A 246 -4.99 6.29 3.24
N ILE A 247 -6.28 6.25 3.55
CA ILE A 247 -7.38 6.14 2.60
C ILE A 247 -8.26 7.37 2.74
N ILE A 248 -8.62 7.97 1.61
CA ILE A 248 -9.45 9.17 1.53
C ILE A 248 -10.79 8.75 0.93
N PHE A 249 -11.86 8.89 1.71
CA PHE A 249 -13.22 8.64 1.26
C PHE A 249 -13.92 9.97 0.98
N GLU A 250 -14.62 10.06 -0.14
CA GLU A 250 -15.62 11.09 -0.38
C GLU A 250 -16.99 10.47 -0.15
N VAL A 251 -17.71 10.97 0.83
CA VAL A 251 -19.04 10.47 1.19
C VAL A 251 -20.08 11.58 1.11
N ARG A 252 -21.32 11.22 0.79
CA ARG A 252 -22.47 12.13 0.82
C ARG A 252 -23.59 11.52 1.63
N LYS A 253 -24.36 12.34 2.34
CA LYS A 253 -25.58 11.86 2.99
C LYS A 253 -26.58 11.42 1.93
N ASN A 254 -27.07 10.18 2.01
CA ASN A 254 -28.10 9.68 1.11
C ASN A 254 -29.29 9.17 1.92
N HIS A 255 -30.27 10.06 2.14
CA HIS A 255 -31.45 9.78 2.95
C HIS A 255 -32.49 8.91 2.22
N GLU A 256 -32.36 8.68 0.91
CA GLU A 256 -33.41 8.04 0.08
C GLU A 256 -33.09 6.59 -0.31
N GLN A 257 -31.82 6.17 -0.33
CA GLN A 257 -31.41 4.81 -0.74
C GLN A 257 -31.26 3.80 0.41
N ALA A 258 -31.66 4.16 1.64
CA ALA A 258 -31.64 3.27 2.80
C ALA A 258 -32.58 2.05 2.67
N LEU A 259 -33.59 2.12 1.80
CA LEU A 259 -34.71 1.17 1.72
C LEU A 259 -34.65 0.18 0.53
N LEU A 260 -33.61 0.26 -0.31
CA LEU A 260 -33.45 -0.65 -1.46
C LEU A 260 -32.98 -2.06 -1.02
N PRO A 261 -33.26 -3.12 -1.80
CA PRO A 261 -32.64 -4.43 -1.60
C PRO A 261 -31.11 -4.30 -1.73
N LYS A 262 -30.39 -4.86 -0.76
CA LYS A 262 -28.95 -4.63 -0.59
C LYS A 262 -28.22 -5.94 -0.34
N THR A 263 -27.03 -6.05 -0.91
CA THR A 263 -26.09 -7.11 -0.55
C THR A 263 -25.05 -6.54 0.42
N GLN A 264 -24.90 -7.17 1.58
CA GLN A 264 -23.99 -6.74 2.65
C GLN A 264 -22.59 -7.31 2.47
N TYR A 265 -21.58 -6.45 2.65
CA TYR A 265 -20.17 -6.82 2.62
C TYR A 265 -19.41 -6.13 3.76
N ALA A 266 -18.45 -6.82 4.39
CA ALA A 266 -17.62 -6.27 5.47
C ALA A 266 -16.25 -5.81 4.96
N LEU A 267 -15.80 -4.61 5.35
CA LEU A 267 -14.59 -3.91 4.91
C LEU A 267 -13.56 -3.62 6.02
#